data_AF-A0A7S3Y2S8-F1
#
_entry.id   AF-A0A7S3Y2S8-F1
#
_cell.length_a   1.000
_cell.length_b   1.000
_cell.length_c   1.000
_cell.angle_alpha   90.00
_cell.angle_beta   90.00
_cell.angle_gamma   90.00
#
_symmetry.space_group_name_H-M   'P 1'
#
loop_
_entity.id
_entity.type
_entity.pdbx_description
1 polymer ?
#
loop_
_entity_poly.entity_id
_entity_poly.type
_entity_poly.pdbx_seq_one_letter_code
_entity_poly.pdbx_strand_id
1 'polypeptide(L)'
;GVRLPGDIDYSGTSFADIGEGWSGSLQVPVAGALQILAFVGFLELGVMKDIEGTGNEFVGDFRNGYIDFGWDDFDEETKLQKRAIELNNGRAAMFGILGLMVHEEIQPLGYDPDL
;
A
#
# COMPACT_ATOMS: atom_id res chain seq x y z
N GLY A 1 16.43 -7.74 -2.30
CA GLY A 1 15.12 -8.34 -2.60
C GLY A 1 14.88 -8.52 -4.10
N VAL A 2 13.62 -8.71 -4.51
CA VAL A 2 13.18 -8.64 -5.92
C VAL A 2 13.07 -7.16 -6.33
N ARG A 3 13.70 -6.76 -7.43
CA ARG A 3 13.75 -5.36 -7.90
C ARG A 3 13.32 -5.26 -9.36
N LEU A 4 12.80 -4.09 -9.74
CA LEU A 4 12.61 -3.75 -11.16
C LEU A 4 14.00 -3.53 -11.80
N PRO A 5 14.20 -3.92 -13.07
CA PRO A 5 15.45 -3.62 -13.77
C PRO A 5 15.50 -2.15 -14.23
N GLY A 6 16.72 -1.61 -14.34
CA GLY A 6 16.98 -0.29 -14.93
C GLY A 6 16.85 0.88 -13.95
N ASP A 7 16.75 2.08 -14.54
CA ASP A 7 16.79 3.35 -13.83
C ASP A 7 15.39 3.83 -13.43
N ILE A 8 15.25 4.40 -12.24
CA ILE A 8 14.00 5.01 -11.75
C ILE A 8 13.74 6.37 -12.40
N ASP A 9 14.79 7.01 -12.90
CA ASP A 9 14.74 8.31 -13.54
C ASP A 9 15.74 8.44 -14.71
N TYR A 10 15.79 9.62 -15.33
CA TYR A 10 16.74 9.92 -16.41
C TYR A 10 18.13 10.32 -15.90
N SER A 11 18.35 10.41 -14.59
CA SER A 11 19.62 10.81 -14.00
C SER A 11 20.56 9.63 -13.75
N GLY A 12 20.06 8.40 -13.93
CA GLY A 12 20.84 7.17 -13.84
C GLY A 12 20.82 6.52 -12.46
N THR A 13 19.87 6.89 -11.60
CA THR A 13 19.66 6.20 -10.32
C THR A 13 18.93 4.89 -10.59
N SER A 14 19.52 3.74 -10.27
CA SER A 14 18.89 2.45 -10.54
C SER A 14 17.98 1.99 -9.41
N PHE A 15 16.97 1.16 -9.73
CA PHE A 15 16.16 0.50 -8.70
C PHE A 15 16.97 -0.45 -7.81
N ALA A 16 18.18 -0.84 -8.23
CA ALA A 16 19.09 -1.63 -7.42
C ALA A 16 19.84 -0.78 -6.37
N ASP A 17 20.04 0.52 -6.65
CA ASP A 17 20.77 1.43 -5.75
C ASP A 17 19.93 1.87 -4.54
N ILE A 18 18.60 1.78 -4.65
CA ILE A 18 17.69 2.17 -3.56
C ILE A 18 17.74 1.12 -2.43
N GLY A 19 17.93 1.56 -1.20
CA GLY A 19 17.87 0.73 0.01
C GLY A 19 16.50 0.08 0.24
N GLU A 20 16.42 -0.76 1.28
CA GLU A 20 15.14 -1.32 1.72
C GLU A 20 14.65 -0.55 2.96
N GLY A 21 13.36 -0.69 3.27
CA GLY A 21 12.78 -0.10 4.48
C GLY A 21 12.67 1.43 4.47
N TRP A 22 12.65 2.02 5.65
CA TRP A 22 12.55 3.46 5.87
C TRP A 22 13.67 4.24 5.18
N SER A 23 14.92 3.76 5.28
CA SER A 23 16.07 4.43 4.67
C SER A 23 15.98 4.51 3.14
N GLY A 24 15.43 3.47 2.49
CA GLY A 24 15.21 3.44 1.05
C GLY A 24 14.17 4.46 0.57
N SER A 25 13.16 4.74 1.39
CA SER A 25 12.11 5.71 1.04
C SER A 25 12.65 7.13 0.83
N LEU A 26 13.74 7.48 1.52
CA LEU A 26 14.42 8.79 1.41
C LEU A 26 15.38 8.88 0.22
N GLN A 27 15.71 7.75 -0.42
CA GLN A 27 16.62 7.68 -1.57
C GLN A 27 15.89 7.86 -2.90
N VAL A 28 14.55 7.83 -2.90
CA VAL A 28 13.76 8.11 -4.09
C VAL A 28 13.95 9.58 -4.49
N PRO A 29 14.20 9.90 -5.78
CA PRO A 29 14.31 11.27 -6.25
C PRO A 29 13.08 12.10 -5.83
N VAL A 30 13.31 13.31 -5.29
CA VAL A 30 12.26 14.16 -4.71
C VAL A 30 11.10 14.40 -5.67
N ALA A 31 11.39 14.63 -6.96
CA ALA A 31 10.37 14.80 -7.98
C ALA A 31 9.46 13.56 -8.12
N GLY A 32 10.05 12.35 -8.06
CA GLY A 32 9.30 11.09 -8.07
C GLY A 32 8.46 10.91 -6.81
N ALA A 33 9.00 11.24 -5.63
CA ALA A 33 8.25 11.19 -4.37
C ALA A 33 7.03 12.15 -4.39
N LEU A 34 7.20 13.36 -4.92
CA LEU A 34 6.10 14.31 -5.10
C LEU A 34 5.05 13.83 -6.11
N GLN A 35 5.46 13.14 -7.17
CA GLN A 35 4.53 12.52 -8.12
C GLN A 35 3.70 11.43 -7.44
N ILE A 36 4.31 10.57 -6.62
CA ILE A 36 3.61 9.55 -5.85
C ILE A 36 2.60 10.20 -4.89
N LEU A 37 3.02 11.22 -4.13
CA LEU A 37 2.14 11.95 -3.23
C LEU A 37 0.95 12.59 -3.98
N ALA A 38 1.21 13.27 -5.09
CA ALA A 38 0.18 13.90 -5.90
C ALA A 38 -0.78 12.87 -6.51
N PHE A 39 -0.26 11.73 -6.95
CA PHE A 39 -1.07 10.65 -7.51
C PHE A 39 -1.97 10.00 -6.44
N VAL A 40 -1.43 9.67 -5.28
CA VAL A 40 -2.22 9.13 -4.15
C VAL A 40 -3.27 10.15 -3.70
N GLY A 41 -2.90 11.44 -3.57
CA GLY A 41 -3.84 12.50 -3.24
C GLY A 41 -4.95 12.66 -4.29
N PHE A 42 -4.63 12.54 -5.58
CA PHE A 42 -5.65 12.50 -6.64
C PHE A 42 -6.58 11.30 -6.50
N LEU A 43 -6.05 10.11 -6.23
CA LEU A 43 -6.85 8.90 -6.01
C LEU A 43 -7.80 9.07 -4.82
N GLU A 44 -7.33 9.60 -3.69
CA GLU A 44 -8.17 9.83 -2.50
C GLU A 44 -9.29 10.86 -2.75
N LEU A 45 -9.00 11.94 -3.50
CA LEU A 45 -9.96 13.00 -3.75
C LEU A 45 -10.96 12.68 -4.87
N GLY A 46 -10.57 11.85 -5.84
CA GLY A 46 -11.31 11.66 -7.08
C GLY A 46 -11.83 10.24 -7.33
N VAL A 47 -11.17 9.20 -6.82
CA VAL A 47 -11.42 7.80 -7.21
C VAL A 47 -11.84 6.92 -6.04
N MET A 48 -11.09 6.95 -4.94
CA MET A 48 -11.32 6.15 -3.73
C MET A 48 -12.40 6.78 -2.85
N LYS A 49 -13.58 6.98 -3.44
CA LYS A 49 -14.73 7.60 -2.77
C LYS A 49 -15.94 6.70 -2.90
N ASP A 50 -16.72 6.71 -1.83
CA ASP A 50 -18.10 6.21 -1.82
C ASP A 50 -18.98 7.26 -2.52
N ILE A 51 -19.52 6.91 -3.69
CA ILE A 51 -20.41 7.78 -4.47
C ILE A 51 -21.85 7.50 -4.03
N GLU A 52 -22.51 8.51 -3.46
CA GLU A 52 -23.90 8.37 -3.03
C GLU A 52 -24.82 7.95 -4.19
N GLY A 53 -25.65 6.94 -3.94
CA GLY A 53 -26.64 6.47 -4.91
C GLY A 53 -26.15 5.41 -5.91
N THR A 54 -24.90 4.93 -5.80
CA THR A 54 -24.36 3.88 -6.70
C THR A 54 -24.51 2.45 -6.16
N GLY A 55 -25.28 2.24 -5.09
CA GLY A 55 -25.57 0.90 -4.56
C GLY A 55 -24.47 0.31 -3.67
N ASN A 56 -23.58 1.13 -3.12
CA ASN A 56 -22.56 0.68 -2.17
C ASN A 56 -23.23 0.16 -0.87
N GLU A 57 -22.80 -1.01 -0.40
CA GLU A 57 -23.47 -1.73 0.70
C GLU A 57 -22.93 -1.34 2.09
N PHE A 58 -21.70 -0.84 2.18
CA PHE A 58 -21.02 -0.53 3.44
C PHE A 58 -19.85 0.44 3.25
N VAL A 59 -19.38 1.07 4.34
CA VAL A 59 -18.17 1.91 4.32
C VAL A 59 -16.95 1.08 3.92
N GLY A 60 -16.25 1.52 2.88
CA GLY A 60 -15.13 0.80 2.26
C GLY A 60 -15.50 0.10 0.95
N ASP A 61 -16.77 0.14 0.55
CA ASP A 61 -17.21 -0.33 -0.76
C ASP A 61 -17.01 0.77 -1.82
N PHE A 62 -15.89 0.68 -2.55
CA PHE A 62 -15.55 1.60 -3.65
C PHE A 62 -15.87 1.03 -5.03
N ARG A 63 -16.70 -0.02 -5.12
CA ARG A 63 -17.14 -0.59 -6.41
C ARG A 63 -18.00 0.40 -7.19
N ASN A 64 -18.71 1.28 -6.49
CA ASN A 64 -19.52 2.36 -7.05
C ASN A 64 -20.49 1.89 -8.16
N GLY A 65 -21.02 0.67 -8.04
CA GLY A 65 -21.90 0.04 -9.02
C GLY A 65 -21.30 -0.16 -10.42
N TYR A 66 -20.00 0.11 -10.60
CA TYR A 66 -19.32 0.06 -11.90
C TYR A 66 -18.65 -1.28 -12.15
N ILE A 67 -18.24 -1.99 -11.10
CA ILE A 67 -17.52 -3.25 -11.19
C ILE A 67 -18.06 -4.23 -10.16
N ASP A 68 -18.56 -5.36 -10.64
CA ASP A 68 -18.85 -6.53 -9.81
C ASP A 68 -17.83 -7.63 -10.10
N PHE A 69 -16.97 -7.91 -9.11
CA PHE A 69 -15.99 -9.00 -9.15
C PHE A 69 -16.58 -10.32 -8.61
N GLY A 70 -17.88 -10.55 -8.84
CA GLY A 70 -18.63 -11.70 -8.29
C GLY A 70 -19.03 -11.51 -6.83
N TRP A 71 -19.15 -10.26 -6.36
CA TRP A 71 -19.64 -9.94 -5.03
C TRP A 71 -21.12 -10.29 -4.89
N ASP A 72 -21.92 -10.05 -5.93
CA ASP A 72 -23.36 -10.27 -5.92
C ASP A 72 -23.71 -11.76 -5.93
N ASP A 73 -22.77 -12.62 -6.34
CA ASP A 73 -22.91 -14.07 -6.35
C ASP A 73 -22.66 -14.72 -4.96
N PHE A 74 -22.10 -13.98 -4.00
CA PHE A 74 -21.86 -14.50 -2.65
C PHE A 74 -23.12 -14.48 -1.78
N ASP A 75 -23.28 -15.52 -0.95
CA ASP A 75 -24.23 -15.49 0.14
C ASP A 75 -23.80 -14.54 1.27
N GLU A 76 -24.76 -14.14 2.11
CA GLU A 76 -24.53 -13.17 3.20
C GLU A 76 -23.50 -13.68 4.23
N GLU A 77 -23.45 -14.99 4.48
CA GLU A 77 -22.46 -15.57 5.39
C GLU A 77 -21.04 -15.42 4.85
N THR A 78 -20.85 -15.68 3.56
CA THR A 78 -19.58 -15.53 2.85
C THR A 78 -19.16 -14.07 2.79
N LYS A 79 -20.09 -13.15 2.47
CA LYS A 79 -19.82 -11.69 2.50
C LYS A 79 -19.33 -11.26 3.88
N LEU A 80 -20.00 -11.68 4.96
CA LEU A 80 -19.59 -11.39 6.33
C LEU A 80 -18.21 -11.99 6.67
N GLN A 81 -17.98 -13.25 6.28
CA GLN A 81 -16.70 -13.91 6.51
C GLN A 81 -15.54 -13.20 5.80
N LYS A 82 -15.70 -12.86 4.52
CA LYS A 82 -14.65 -12.20 3.73
C LYS A 82 -14.31 -10.82 4.28
N ARG A 83 -15.31 -10.03 4.67
CA ARG A 83 -15.11 -8.72 5.32
C ARG A 83 -14.43 -8.85 6.68
N ALA A 84 -14.77 -9.88 7.46
CA ALA A 84 -14.08 -10.15 8.72
C ALA A 84 -12.62 -10.53 8.51
N ILE A 85 -12.32 -11.32 7.47
CA ILE A 85 -10.94 -11.67 7.08
C ILE A 85 -10.17 -10.41 6.66
N GLU A 86 -10.73 -9.58 5.79
CA GLU A 86 -10.12 -8.31 5.36
C GLU A 86 -9.78 -7.42 6.57
N LEU A 87 -10.73 -7.22 7.48
CA LEU A 87 -10.55 -6.38 8.66
C LEU A 87 -9.50 -6.95 9.61
N ASN A 88 -9.50 -8.26 9.87
CA ASN A 88 -8.54 -8.88 10.78
C ASN A 88 -7.14 -8.93 10.18
N ASN A 89 -7.01 -9.13 8.86
CA ASN A 89 -5.73 -8.99 8.17
C ASN A 89 -5.23 -7.55 8.23
N GLY A 90 -6.10 -6.55 8.05
CA GLY A 90 -5.75 -5.14 8.22
C GLY A 90 -5.25 -4.83 9.63
N ARG A 91 -5.95 -5.32 10.66
CA ARG A 91 -5.53 -5.19 12.08
C ARG A 91 -4.17 -5.84 12.35
N ALA A 92 -3.95 -7.05 11.84
CA ALA A 92 -2.66 -7.73 11.97
C ALA A 92 -1.55 -6.97 11.23
N ALA A 93 -1.82 -6.49 10.02
CA ALA A 93 -0.88 -5.72 9.21
C ALA A 93 -0.50 -4.38 9.85
N MET A 94 -1.43 -3.70 10.55
CA MET A 94 -1.12 -2.47 11.31
C MET A 94 -0.05 -2.71 12.38
N PHE A 95 -0.16 -3.79 13.16
CA PHE A 95 0.87 -4.16 14.13
C PHE A 95 2.13 -4.70 13.44
N GLY A 96 1.98 -5.41 12.33
CA GLY A 96 3.09 -5.92 11.52
C GLY A 96 3.97 -4.79 10.99
N ILE A 97 3.39 -3.79 10.32
CA ILE A 97 4.16 -2.67 9.77
C ILE A 97 4.75 -1.79 10.87
N LEU A 98 4.04 -1.57 11.97
CA LEU A 98 4.58 -0.87 13.12
C LEU A 98 5.82 -1.59 13.68
N GLY A 99 5.74 -2.91 13.83
CA GLY A 99 6.87 -3.74 14.27
C GLY A 99 8.05 -3.64 13.30
N LEU A 100 7.80 -3.74 11.99
CA LEU A 100 8.84 -3.63 10.97
C LEU A 100 9.54 -2.26 11.01
N MET A 101 8.78 -1.16 11.09
CA MET A 101 9.34 0.19 11.18
C MET A 101 10.17 0.41 12.45
N VAL A 102 9.66 -0.03 13.61
CA VAL A 102 10.36 0.16 14.90
C VAL A 102 11.60 -0.71 14.97
N HIS A 103 11.53 -1.96 14.52
CA HIS A 103 12.68 -2.86 14.54
C HIS A 103 13.80 -2.39 13.61
N GLU A 104 13.46 -1.81 12.45
CA GLU A 104 14.45 -1.22 11.54
C GLU A 104 15.19 -0.04 12.18
N GLU A 105 14.51 0.81 12.96
CA GLU A 105 15.15 1.94 13.64
C GLU A 105 15.99 1.51 14.84
N ILE A 106 15.59 0.45 15.55
CA ILE A 106 16.36 -0.10 16.69
C ILE A 106 17.63 -0.81 16.20
N GLN A 107 17.51 -1.61 15.13
CA GLN A 107 18.62 -2.30 14.52
C GLN A 107 18.54 -2.15 13.00
N PRO A 108 19.44 -1.36 12.39
CA PRO A 108 19.42 -1.12 10.96
C PRO A 108 19.44 -2.42 10.15
N LEU A 109 18.69 -2.42 9.05
CA LEU A 109 18.71 -3.51 8.05
C LEU A 109 20.06 -3.50 7.30
N GLY A 110 21.07 -4.19 7.84
CA GLY A 110 22.41 -4.30 7.26
C GLY A 110 23.46 -4.75 8.28
N TYR A 111 24.56 -5.37 7.82
CA TYR A 111 25.64 -5.93 8.65
C TYR A 111 26.24 -4.89 9.61
N ASP A 112 26.17 -5.18 10.91
CA ASP A 112 26.92 -4.50 11.96
C ASP A 112 28.29 -5.19 12.09
N PRO A 113 29.42 -4.52 11.75
CA PRO A 113 30.74 -5.10 11.92
C PRO A 113 31.18 -5.21 13.39
N ASP A 114 30.45 -4.61 14.33
CA ASP A 114 30.80 -4.52 15.74
C ASP A 114 29.86 -5.33 16.67
N LEU A 115 28.97 -6.18 16.09
CA LEU A 115 28.22 -7.25 16.77
C LEU A 115 28.65 -8.65 16.31
#